data_AF-A4RQZ6-F1
#
_entry.id   AF-A4RQZ6-F1
#
_cell.length_a   1.000
_cell.length_b   1.000
_cell.length_c   1.000
_cell.angle_alpha   90.00
_cell.angle_beta   90.00
_cell.angle_gamma   90.00
#
_symmetry.space_group_name_H-M   'P 1'
#
loop_
_entity.id
_entity.type
_entity.pdbx_description
1 polymer ?
#
loop_
_entity_poly.entity_id
_entity_poly.type
_entity_poly.pdbx_seq_one_letter_code
_entity_poly.pdbx_strand_id
1 'polypeptide(L)'
;MAHVALALVALVALARATTRDEGEALRRAEDARAAERRGRTTAERALREARLELERCRRAMDARGGATRARASTSHEMMAMGTFASAFDRRLGTPRQPSLVPLARGRVELDARVPASALEGLDEFTHCWLVYVFHENTDLGAGAEKNGKVGAADGPKSTLRGKIRVPRLNGEKRGCLATRTPHRPCPIGLSLVRIVRVNGKSLDVAGADLVHGTPVLDVKPYVPYSDCVVDARAPEWVGNDLADGDGPLTVDEVKLTDAGEAALRAAWERRRKDSLYESADEFVAFVTQALGRDIRSYHQRLGDVAPDTDWRVSLDGVIVVYRQSAKRVVVVGAEN
;
A
#
# COMPACT_ATOMS: atom_id res chain seq x y z
N MET A 1 5.32 -60.63 -33.47
CA MET A 1 5.87 -60.46 -32.10
C MET A 1 7.24 -59.77 -32.10
N ALA A 2 8.24 -60.22 -32.85
CA ALA A 2 9.58 -59.61 -32.88
C ALA A 2 9.63 -58.14 -33.36
N HIS A 3 8.84 -57.78 -34.38
CA HIS A 3 8.81 -56.39 -34.90
C HIS A 3 8.21 -55.36 -33.94
N VAL A 4 7.23 -55.77 -33.11
CA VAL A 4 6.59 -54.89 -32.11
C VAL A 4 7.54 -54.63 -30.95
N ALA A 5 8.30 -55.64 -30.52
CA ALA A 5 9.30 -55.50 -29.47
C ALA A 5 10.44 -54.54 -29.88
N LEU A 6 10.90 -54.64 -31.14
CA LEU A 6 11.96 -53.76 -31.66
C LEU A 6 11.50 -52.30 -31.75
N ALA A 7 10.26 -52.07 -32.19
CA ALA A 7 9.67 -50.72 -32.25
C ALA A 7 9.52 -50.10 -30.85
N LEU A 8 9.12 -50.89 -29.85
CA LEU A 8 8.98 -50.42 -28.47
C LEU A 8 10.32 -50.01 -27.86
N VAL A 9 11.38 -50.78 -28.11
CA VAL A 9 12.74 -50.47 -27.64
C VAL A 9 13.27 -49.19 -28.27
N ALA A 10 13.03 -48.97 -29.56
CA ALA A 10 13.40 -47.74 -30.26
C ALA A 10 12.68 -46.51 -29.70
N LEU A 11 11.38 -46.64 -29.39
CA LEU A 11 10.57 -45.57 -28.80
C LEU A 11 11.04 -45.19 -27.39
N VAL A 12 11.36 -46.17 -26.56
CA VAL A 12 11.91 -45.94 -25.21
C VAL A 12 13.30 -45.30 -25.29
N ALA A 13 14.13 -45.71 -26.24
CA ALA A 13 15.44 -45.10 -26.46
C ALA A 13 15.32 -43.63 -26.90
N LEU A 14 14.38 -43.32 -27.80
CA LEU A 14 14.11 -41.96 -28.26
C LEU A 14 13.59 -41.06 -27.13
N ALA A 15 12.63 -41.56 -26.34
CA ALA A 15 12.09 -40.85 -25.18
C ALA A 15 13.16 -40.58 -24.09
N ARG A 16 14.10 -41.51 -23.90
CA ARG A 16 15.25 -41.33 -22.99
C ARG A 16 16.26 -40.31 -23.53
N ALA A 17 16.44 -40.24 -24.85
CA ALA A 17 17.32 -39.27 -25.48
C ALA A 17 16.74 -37.85 -25.39
N THR A 18 15.44 -37.67 -25.67
CA THR A 18 14.78 -36.36 -25.55
C THR A 18 14.73 -35.86 -24.11
N THR A 19 14.35 -36.69 -23.15
CA THR A 19 14.34 -36.30 -21.73
C THR A 19 15.72 -35.92 -21.20
N ARG A 20 16.78 -36.56 -21.70
CA ARG A 20 18.16 -36.20 -21.37
C ARG A 20 18.55 -34.85 -21.96
N ASP A 21 18.23 -34.60 -23.22
CA ASP A 21 18.55 -33.34 -23.90
C ASP A 21 17.78 -32.15 -23.28
N GLU A 22 16.50 -32.36 -22.94
CA GLU A 22 15.69 -31.40 -22.17
C GLU A 22 16.28 -31.12 -20.78
N GLY A 23 16.74 -32.16 -20.08
CA GLY A 23 17.41 -32.03 -18.78
C GLY A 23 18.74 -31.27 -18.86
N GLU A 24 19.50 -31.47 -19.93
CA GLU A 24 20.75 -30.74 -20.19
C GLU A 24 20.49 -29.28 -20.60
N ALA A 25 19.40 -29.01 -21.32
CA ALA A 25 18.97 -27.66 -21.66
C ALA A 25 18.49 -26.88 -20.43
N LEU A 26 17.73 -27.51 -19.54
CA LEU A 26 17.27 -26.91 -18.28
C LEU A 26 18.45 -26.50 -17.38
N ARG A 27 19.43 -27.42 -17.18
CA ARG A 27 20.64 -27.12 -16.41
C ARG A 27 21.43 -25.94 -16.98
N ARG A 28 21.60 -25.91 -18.32
CA ARG A 28 22.25 -24.78 -19.02
C ARG A 28 21.51 -23.46 -18.78
N ALA A 29 20.17 -23.46 -18.79
CA ALA A 29 19.37 -22.28 -18.50
C ALA A 29 19.48 -21.83 -17.02
N GLU A 30 19.51 -22.76 -16.08
CA GLU A 30 19.71 -22.48 -14.65
C GLU A 30 21.10 -21.89 -14.37
N ASP A 31 22.15 -22.46 -14.98
CA ASP A 31 23.53 -21.99 -14.86
C ASP A 31 23.70 -20.59 -15.45
N ALA A 32 23.08 -20.32 -16.61
CA ALA A 32 23.08 -19.00 -17.23
C ALA A 32 22.38 -17.96 -16.32
N ARG A 33 21.20 -18.26 -15.77
CA ARG A 33 20.49 -17.40 -14.82
C ARG A 33 21.28 -17.18 -13.52
N ALA A 34 22.01 -18.19 -13.05
CA ALA A 34 22.86 -18.08 -11.87
C ALA A 34 24.11 -17.22 -12.15
N ALA A 35 24.72 -17.36 -13.32
CA ALA A 35 25.84 -16.55 -13.76
C ALA A 35 25.44 -15.08 -13.95
N GLU A 36 24.29 -14.81 -14.56
CA GLU A 36 23.75 -13.46 -14.71
C GLU A 36 23.49 -12.79 -13.36
N ARG A 37 22.86 -13.50 -12.41
CA ARG A 37 22.65 -13.02 -11.03
C ARG A 37 23.97 -12.67 -10.34
N ARG A 38 24.98 -13.56 -10.42
CA ARG A 38 26.31 -13.31 -9.86
C ARG A 38 26.99 -12.09 -10.49
N GLY A 39 26.89 -11.95 -11.81
CA GLY A 39 27.44 -10.82 -12.56
C GLY A 39 26.81 -9.49 -12.13
N ARG A 40 25.47 -9.45 -12.04
CA ARG A 40 24.72 -8.27 -11.61
C ARG A 40 25.06 -7.86 -10.17
N THR A 41 25.06 -8.81 -9.24
CA THR A 41 25.43 -8.54 -7.84
C THR A 41 26.88 -8.06 -7.71
N THR A 42 27.80 -8.60 -8.49
CA THR A 42 29.21 -8.18 -8.49
C THR A 42 29.36 -6.76 -9.03
N ALA A 43 28.69 -6.44 -10.14
CA ALA A 43 28.69 -5.10 -10.71
C ALA A 43 28.06 -4.05 -9.77
N GLU A 44 26.94 -4.38 -9.12
CA GLU A 44 26.29 -3.51 -8.13
C GLU A 44 27.18 -3.26 -6.90
N ARG A 45 27.87 -4.29 -6.41
CA ARG A 45 28.84 -4.15 -5.31
C ARG A 45 30.03 -3.28 -5.72
N ALA A 46 30.61 -3.52 -6.89
CA ALA A 46 31.71 -2.71 -7.42
C ALA A 46 31.30 -1.24 -7.61
N LEU A 47 30.10 -0.98 -8.13
CA LEU A 47 29.57 0.39 -8.27
C LEU A 47 29.37 1.06 -6.90
N ARG A 48 28.89 0.32 -5.90
CA ARG A 48 28.73 0.82 -4.54
C ARG A 48 30.08 1.11 -3.88
N GLU A 49 31.06 0.24 -4.02
CA GLU A 49 32.43 0.46 -3.53
C GLU A 49 33.07 1.67 -4.22
N ALA A 50 32.96 1.79 -5.55
CA ALA A 50 33.45 2.95 -6.28
C ALA A 50 32.77 4.26 -5.85
N ARG A 51 31.46 4.24 -5.57
CA ARG A 51 30.75 5.41 -5.01
C ARG A 51 31.23 5.77 -3.61
N LEU A 52 31.42 4.79 -2.74
CA LEU A 52 31.94 5.00 -1.39
C LEU A 52 33.39 5.51 -1.42
N GLU A 53 34.20 5.03 -2.35
CA GLU A 53 35.58 5.49 -2.54
C GLU A 53 35.63 6.91 -3.10
N LEU A 54 34.76 7.24 -4.06
CA LEU A 54 34.60 8.61 -4.54
C LEU A 54 34.16 9.55 -3.42
N GLU A 55 33.26 9.11 -2.53
CA GLU A 55 32.88 9.86 -1.33
C GLU A 55 34.04 10.03 -0.35
N ARG A 56 34.86 8.99 -0.13
CA ARG A 56 36.06 9.08 0.72
C ARG A 56 37.10 10.04 0.16
N CYS A 57 37.39 9.96 -1.14
CA CYS A 57 38.30 10.87 -1.83
C CYS A 57 37.79 12.32 -1.77
N ARG A 58 36.49 12.55 -1.99
CA ARG A 58 35.86 13.87 -1.82
C ARG A 58 36.01 14.39 -0.40
N ARG A 59 35.74 13.56 0.63
CA ARG A 59 35.94 13.92 2.05
C ARG A 59 37.39 14.25 2.37
N ALA A 60 38.36 13.54 1.80
CA ALA A 60 39.78 13.79 2.02
C ALA A 60 40.27 15.09 1.33
N MET A 61 39.70 15.45 0.18
CA MET A 61 39.93 16.74 -0.48
C MET A 61 39.27 17.89 0.29
N ASP A 62 38.04 17.69 0.79
CA ASP A 62 37.30 18.68 1.58
C ASP A 62 37.97 18.95 2.95
N ALA A 63 38.60 17.96 3.58
CA ALA A 63 39.34 18.14 4.84
C ALA A 63 40.55 19.09 4.71
N ARG A 64 41.04 19.35 3.49
CA ARG A 64 42.13 20.30 3.22
C ARG A 64 41.64 21.73 2.95
N GLY A 65 40.34 21.93 2.72
CA GLY A 65 39.72 23.23 2.51
C GLY A 65 38.89 23.64 3.73
N GLY A 66 39.46 24.49 4.59
CA GLY A 66 38.77 25.00 5.78
C GLY A 66 37.54 25.84 5.42
N ALA A 67 36.37 25.20 5.29
CA ALA A 67 35.09 25.86 5.23
C ALA A 67 34.02 24.96 5.84
N THR A 68 33.40 25.46 6.92
CA THR A 68 32.23 24.89 7.59
C THR A 68 31.18 24.51 6.56
N ARG A 69 30.89 23.22 6.35
CA ARG A 69 29.86 22.82 5.39
C ARG A 69 28.90 21.77 5.93
N ALA A 70 27.62 22.10 5.75
CA ALA A 70 26.49 21.20 5.90
C ALA A 70 26.76 19.92 5.11
N ARG A 71 26.68 18.79 5.82
CA ARG A 71 26.78 17.44 5.25
C ARG A 71 25.83 17.38 4.04
N ALA A 72 26.37 17.16 2.83
CA ALA A 72 25.55 17.03 1.64
C ALA A 72 24.49 15.95 1.89
N SER A 73 23.21 16.33 1.79
CA SER A 73 22.09 15.40 1.91
C SER A 73 22.22 14.37 0.78
N THR A 74 22.45 13.10 1.11
CA THR A 74 22.46 12.01 0.14
C THR A 74 21.01 11.64 -0.19
N SER A 75 20.45 12.22 -1.26
CA SER A 75 19.14 11.81 -1.79
C SER A 75 19.30 10.53 -2.62
N HIS A 76 18.32 9.63 -2.47
CA HIS A 76 18.18 8.45 -3.32
C HIS A 76 16.87 8.61 -4.08
N GLU A 77 16.95 8.76 -5.40
CA GLU A 77 15.77 8.85 -6.24
C GLU A 77 15.18 7.46 -6.44
N MET A 78 13.87 7.34 -6.18
CA MET A 78 13.10 6.12 -6.41
C MET A 78 12.06 6.42 -7.49
N MET A 79 11.94 5.53 -8.46
CA MET A 79 10.87 5.59 -9.45
C MET A 79 9.78 4.61 -9.03
N ALA A 80 8.52 5.04 -9.12
CA ALA A 80 7.40 4.15 -8.88
C ALA A 80 7.39 3.01 -9.91
N MET A 81 7.11 1.79 -9.42
CA MET A 81 6.91 0.61 -10.26
C MET A 81 5.50 0.52 -10.85
N GLY A 82 4.57 1.33 -10.33
CA GLY A 82 3.20 1.38 -10.78
C GLY A 82 2.37 2.42 -10.03
N THR A 83 1.10 2.52 -10.41
CA THR A 83 0.13 3.43 -9.82
C THR A 83 -1.01 2.62 -9.22
N PHE A 84 -1.50 3.03 -8.06
CA PHE A 84 -2.59 2.37 -7.37
C PHE A 84 -3.95 2.97 -7.76
N ALA A 85 -4.80 2.17 -8.39
CA ALA A 85 -6.23 2.47 -8.50
C ALA A 85 -6.94 2.00 -7.22
N SER A 86 -7.70 2.89 -6.59
CA SER A 86 -8.33 2.63 -5.30
C SER A 86 -9.85 2.78 -5.37
N ALA A 87 -10.55 2.08 -4.47
CA ALA A 87 -11.95 2.36 -4.16
C ALA A 87 -12.13 3.71 -3.40
N PHE A 88 -11.06 4.43 -3.08
CA PHE A 88 -11.11 5.72 -2.40
C PHE A 88 -10.44 6.82 -3.25
N ASP A 89 -11.23 7.77 -3.75
CA ASP A 89 -10.72 8.88 -4.57
C ASP A 89 -10.12 10.02 -3.73
N ARG A 90 -10.38 10.03 -2.43
CA ARG A 90 -9.98 11.10 -1.50
C ARG A 90 -9.53 10.51 -0.17
N ARG A 91 -8.70 11.24 0.57
CA ARG A 91 -8.28 10.87 1.94
C ARG A 91 -9.46 10.66 2.89
N LEU A 92 -10.52 11.45 2.73
CA LEU A 92 -11.75 11.29 3.50
C LEU A 92 -12.45 10.00 3.05
N GLY A 93 -12.68 9.07 3.98
CA GLY A 93 -13.24 7.75 3.68
C GLY A 93 -12.19 6.66 3.50
N THR A 94 -10.94 7.02 3.17
CA THR A 94 -9.84 6.04 3.14
C THR A 94 -9.58 5.51 4.56
N PRO A 95 -9.46 4.18 4.77
CA PRO A 95 -9.14 3.59 6.06
C PRO A 95 -7.84 4.18 6.63
N ARG A 96 -7.75 4.24 7.97
CA ARG A 96 -6.55 4.78 8.64
C ARG A 96 -5.39 3.80 8.69
N GLN A 97 -5.68 2.51 8.50
CA GLN A 97 -4.77 1.38 8.53
C GLN A 97 -5.31 0.32 7.57
N PRO A 98 -4.44 -0.51 6.98
CA PRO A 98 -4.88 -1.60 6.12
C PRO A 98 -5.68 -2.63 6.92
N SER A 99 -6.45 -3.46 6.22
CA SER A 99 -7.29 -4.53 6.77
C SER A 99 -8.44 -4.10 7.70
N LEU A 100 -8.56 -2.82 8.08
CA LEU A 100 -9.71 -2.32 8.86
C LEU A 100 -11.04 -2.44 8.11
N VAL A 101 -10.97 -2.38 6.78
CA VAL A 101 -12.07 -2.60 5.83
C VAL A 101 -11.62 -3.71 4.88
N PRO A 102 -11.87 -4.99 5.20
CA PRO A 102 -11.39 -6.13 4.41
C PRO A 102 -11.81 -6.12 2.94
N LEU A 103 -12.97 -5.55 2.63
CA LEU A 103 -13.47 -5.41 1.26
C LEU A 103 -12.93 -4.17 0.54
N ALA A 104 -12.02 -3.38 1.12
CA ALA A 104 -11.40 -2.25 0.44
C ALA A 104 -10.53 -2.73 -0.73
N ARG A 105 -11.10 -2.76 -1.93
CA ARG A 105 -10.43 -3.19 -3.16
C ARG A 105 -9.46 -2.12 -3.68
N GLY A 106 -8.45 -2.58 -4.38
CA GLY A 106 -7.58 -1.74 -5.20
C GLY A 106 -6.81 -2.56 -6.20
N ARG A 107 -6.12 -1.87 -7.11
CA ARG A 107 -5.32 -2.48 -8.16
C ARG A 107 -4.02 -1.72 -8.32
N VAL A 108 -2.90 -2.44 -8.27
CA VAL A 108 -1.61 -1.91 -8.70
C VAL A 108 -1.51 -2.09 -10.20
N GLU A 109 -1.44 -1.00 -10.95
CA GLU A 109 -1.16 -1.00 -12.38
C GLU A 109 0.33 -0.74 -12.60
N LEU A 110 1.06 -1.73 -13.13
CA LEU A 110 2.49 -1.59 -13.35
C LEU A 110 2.81 -0.56 -14.44
N ASP A 111 3.84 0.23 -14.18
CA ASP A 111 4.42 1.14 -15.17
C ASP A 111 4.87 0.36 -16.43
N ALA A 112 4.79 1.00 -17.60
CA ALA A 112 5.16 0.39 -18.87
C ALA A 112 6.57 -0.23 -18.86
N ARG A 113 7.50 0.35 -18.10
CA ARG A 113 8.91 -0.10 -17.97
C ARG A 113 9.05 -1.37 -17.13
N VAL A 114 8.08 -1.68 -16.28
CA VAL A 114 8.10 -2.90 -15.47
C VAL A 114 7.49 -4.05 -16.28
N PRO A 115 8.21 -5.16 -16.47
CA PRO A 115 7.69 -6.31 -17.20
C PRO A 115 6.60 -7.01 -16.40
N ALA A 116 5.59 -7.56 -17.10
CA ALA A 116 4.51 -8.34 -16.46
C ALA A 116 5.05 -9.54 -15.66
N SER A 117 6.16 -10.13 -16.13
CA SER A 117 6.82 -11.26 -15.46
C SER A 117 7.34 -10.94 -14.06
N ALA A 118 7.40 -9.65 -13.66
CA ALA A 118 7.72 -9.26 -12.29
C ALA A 118 6.65 -9.70 -11.27
N LEU A 119 5.44 -10.05 -11.71
CA LEU A 119 4.36 -10.56 -10.85
C LEU A 119 4.21 -12.09 -10.87
N GLU A 120 4.99 -12.81 -11.69
CA GLU A 120 4.92 -14.28 -11.76
C GLU A 120 5.22 -14.92 -10.40
N GLY A 121 4.39 -15.88 -9.99
CA GLY A 121 4.49 -16.59 -8.70
C GLY A 121 3.91 -15.82 -7.51
N LEU A 122 3.48 -14.56 -7.69
CA LEU A 122 2.87 -13.80 -6.60
C LEU A 122 1.48 -14.35 -6.22
N ASP A 123 0.77 -14.97 -7.16
CA ASP A 123 -0.52 -15.65 -6.95
C ASP A 123 -0.43 -16.91 -6.08
N GLU A 124 0.77 -17.43 -5.84
CA GLU A 124 1.02 -18.49 -4.84
C GLU A 124 0.91 -17.97 -3.40
N PHE A 125 0.91 -16.65 -3.19
CA PHE A 125 0.77 -16.01 -1.89
C PHE A 125 -0.65 -15.47 -1.70
N THR A 126 -1.14 -15.56 -0.46
CA THR A 126 -2.44 -14.96 -0.11
C THR A 126 -2.34 -13.47 0.20
N HIS A 127 -1.16 -12.98 0.58
CA HIS A 127 -0.93 -11.60 1.01
C HIS A 127 0.42 -11.07 0.52
N CYS A 128 0.49 -9.76 0.34
CA CYS A 128 1.72 -9.04 0.05
C CYS A 128 1.79 -7.71 0.82
N TRP A 129 3.01 -7.24 1.04
CA TRP A 129 3.31 -5.88 1.41
C TRP A 129 3.30 -4.99 0.18
N LEU A 130 2.58 -3.88 0.25
CA LEU A 130 2.73 -2.74 -0.66
C LEU A 130 3.58 -1.68 0.01
N VAL A 131 4.61 -1.21 -0.69
CA VAL A 131 5.41 -0.04 -0.30
C VAL A 131 5.08 1.09 -1.26
N TYR A 132 4.68 2.25 -0.75
CA TYR A 132 4.13 3.32 -1.58
C TYR A 132 4.45 4.72 -1.04
N VAL A 133 4.12 5.76 -1.80
CA VAL A 133 4.35 7.16 -1.41
C VAL A 133 3.03 7.81 -0.99
N PHE A 134 3.00 8.48 0.16
CA PHE A 134 1.93 9.39 0.56
C PHE A 134 1.97 10.68 -0.29
N HIS A 135 1.67 10.56 -1.59
CA HIS A 135 1.85 11.61 -2.59
C HIS A 135 0.96 12.85 -2.38
N GLU A 136 -0.22 12.69 -1.76
CA GLU A 136 -1.06 13.83 -1.37
C GLU A 136 -0.57 14.58 -0.13
N ASN A 137 0.54 14.15 0.47
CA ASN A 137 1.15 14.83 1.58
C ASN A 137 1.97 16.05 1.11
N THR A 138 1.27 17.15 0.83
CA THR A 138 1.85 18.33 0.18
C THR A 138 2.51 19.34 1.14
N ASP A 139 2.44 19.13 2.45
CA ASP A 139 2.99 20.05 3.46
C ASP A 139 4.41 19.68 3.95
N LEU A 140 5.06 18.71 3.28
CA LEU A 140 6.44 18.29 3.51
C LEU A 140 7.41 19.44 3.16
N GLY A 141 7.58 20.38 4.09
CA GLY A 141 8.45 21.55 3.95
C GLY A 141 7.78 22.90 4.24
N ALA A 142 6.44 22.96 4.24
CA ALA A 142 5.68 24.21 4.44
C ALA A 142 5.76 24.77 5.88
N GLY A 143 6.41 24.04 6.81
CA GLY A 143 6.77 24.55 8.13
C GLY A 143 7.88 25.61 8.10
N ALA A 144 8.54 25.84 6.96
CA ALA A 144 9.60 26.83 6.81
C ALA A 144 9.09 28.29 6.76
N GLU A 145 7.91 28.53 6.18
CA GLU A 145 7.52 29.89 5.77
C GLU A 145 6.34 30.49 6.54
N LYS A 146 5.51 29.69 7.21
CA LYS A 146 4.37 30.23 7.97
C LYS A 146 4.84 30.74 9.34
N ASN A 147 5.11 32.05 9.40
CA ASN A 147 5.34 32.91 10.58
C ASN A 147 6.79 33.18 11.01
N GLY A 148 7.80 32.98 10.15
CA GLY A 148 9.19 33.35 10.47
C GLY A 148 9.80 32.60 11.67
N LYS A 149 9.10 31.60 12.21
CA LYS A 149 9.58 30.70 13.26
C LYS A 149 10.02 29.40 12.60
N VAL A 150 11.26 29.39 12.12
CA VAL A 150 11.96 28.14 11.80
C VAL A 150 12.15 27.40 13.12
N GLY A 151 11.37 26.36 13.35
CA GLY A 151 11.42 25.67 14.62
C GLY A 151 10.77 24.31 14.54
N ALA A 152 11.57 23.31 14.20
CA ALA A 152 11.40 22.04 14.88
C ALA A 152 11.48 22.31 16.40
N ALA A 153 10.85 21.45 17.20
CA ALA A 153 11.07 21.46 18.65
C ALA A 153 12.57 21.30 19.03
N ASP A 154 13.41 20.89 18.06
CA ASP A 154 14.83 20.56 18.24
C ASP A 154 15.79 21.47 17.45
N GLY A 155 15.33 22.65 16.96
CA GLY A 155 16.21 23.72 16.49
C GLY A 155 15.83 24.42 15.17
N PRO A 156 16.54 25.50 14.82
CA PRO A 156 16.19 26.43 13.73
C PRO A 156 16.44 25.90 12.31
N LYS A 157 16.85 24.63 12.15
CA LYS A 157 17.30 24.06 10.87
C LYS A 157 16.41 22.96 10.29
N SER A 158 15.31 22.59 10.97
CA SER A 158 14.44 21.52 10.49
C SER A 158 13.03 22.04 10.20
N THR A 159 12.59 21.83 8.96
CA THR A 159 11.23 22.10 8.46
C THR A 159 10.26 20.93 8.72
N LEU A 160 10.79 19.81 9.23
CA LEU A 160 10.05 18.59 9.54
C LEU A 160 9.45 18.66 10.94
N ARG A 161 8.16 18.31 11.06
CA ARG A 161 7.50 18.14 12.37
C ARG A 161 7.95 16.83 13.00
N GLY A 162 8.85 16.92 13.99
CA GLY A 162 9.32 15.77 14.76
C GLY A 162 8.23 15.09 15.60
N LYS A 163 7.16 15.82 15.98
CA LYS A 163 6.02 15.28 16.73
C LYS A 163 4.69 15.55 16.03
N ILE A 164 3.78 14.58 16.10
CA ILE A 164 2.42 14.66 15.56
C ILE A 164 1.39 14.51 16.67
N ARG A 165 0.22 15.13 16.49
CA ARG A 165 -0.92 15.01 17.40
C ARG A 165 -1.61 13.66 17.15
N VAL A 166 -1.64 12.79 18.15
CA VAL A 166 -2.26 11.47 18.03
C VAL A 166 -3.75 11.59 18.35
N PRO A 167 -4.67 11.22 17.43
CA PRO A 167 -6.11 11.32 17.68
C PRO A 167 -6.58 10.49 18.88
N ARG A 168 -5.97 9.31 19.10
CA ARG A 168 -6.32 8.38 20.21
C ARG A 168 -5.90 8.89 21.60
N LEU A 169 -5.02 9.87 21.67
CA LEU A 169 -4.49 10.41 22.93
C LEU A 169 -5.10 11.77 23.27
N ASN A 170 -6.34 12.05 22.88
CA ASN A 170 -7.00 13.35 23.09
C ASN A 170 -6.16 14.58 22.65
N GLY A 171 -5.22 14.36 21.74
CA GLY A 171 -4.34 15.41 21.25
C GLY A 171 -2.95 15.51 21.88
N GLU A 172 -2.52 14.55 22.70
CA GLU A 172 -1.11 14.47 23.04
C GLU A 172 -0.25 14.25 21.79
N LYS A 173 0.98 14.72 21.89
CA LYS A 173 1.96 14.59 20.81
C LYS A 173 2.83 13.35 21.03
N ARG A 174 3.13 12.64 19.94
CA ARG A 174 4.14 11.56 19.90
C ARG A 174 5.13 11.82 18.77
N GLY A 175 6.34 11.29 18.86
CA GLY A 175 7.32 11.39 17.78
C GLY A 175 6.75 10.81 16.49
N CYS A 176 6.97 11.44 15.33
CA CYS A 176 6.41 10.98 14.06
C CYS A 176 6.82 9.53 13.74
N LEU A 177 8.05 9.14 14.10
CA LEU A 177 8.58 7.79 13.93
C LEU A 177 7.99 6.75 14.90
N ALA A 178 7.40 7.18 16.02
CA ALA A 178 6.66 6.32 16.94
C ALA A 178 5.20 6.13 16.49
N THR A 179 4.85 6.58 15.29
CA THR A 179 3.49 6.55 14.74
C THR A 179 3.50 6.15 13.26
N ARG A 180 2.32 5.84 12.72
CA ARG A 180 2.11 5.60 11.28
C ARG A 180 1.57 6.82 10.53
N THR A 181 1.96 8.03 10.97
CA THR A 181 1.57 9.27 10.30
C THR A 181 2.12 9.33 8.86
N PRO A 182 1.37 9.86 7.88
CA PRO A 182 1.90 10.18 6.56
C PRO A 182 2.90 11.35 6.58
N HIS A 183 2.81 12.25 7.58
CA HIS A 183 3.71 13.39 7.78
C HIS A 183 5.01 12.94 8.46
N ARG A 184 5.94 12.40 7.66
CA ARG A 184 7.22 11.82 8.11
C ARG A 184 8.37 12.21 7.15
N PRO A 185 9.65 12.10 7.57
CA PRO A 185 10.80 12.54 6.77
C PRO A 185 10.86 11.94 5.37
N CYS A 186 10.58 10.64 5.25
CA CYS A 186 10.33 9.97 3.99
C CYS A 186 8.87 9.52 3.99
N PRO A 187 7.99 10.07 3.13
CA PRO A 187 6.55 9.79 3.12
C PRO A 187 6.24 8.41 2.53
N ILE A 188 6.91 7.38 3.02
CA ILE A 188 6.72 6.00 2.59
C ILE A 188 5.66 5.35 3.49
N GLY A 189 4.64 4.79 2.86
CA GLY A 189 3.62 3.94 3.46
C GLY A 189 3.95 2.45 3.29
N LEU A 190 3.35 1.63 4.15
CA LEU A 190 3.50 0.18 4.15
C LEU A 190 2.16 -0.45 4.52
N SER A 191 1.62 -1.29 3.63
CA SER A 191 0.33 -1.93 3.83
C SER A 191 0.40 -3.42 3.56
N LEU A 192 -0.07 -4.23 4.50
CA LEU A 192 -0.33 -5.65 4.28
C LEU A 192 -1.71 -5.77 3.64
N VAL A 193 -1.76 -6.31 2.43
CA VAL A 193 -3.01 -6.48 1.67
C VAL A 193 -3.16 -7.92 1.24
N ARG A 194 -4.41 -8.34 1.04
CA ARG A 194 -4.73 -9.65 0.48
C ARG A 194 -4.61 -9.60 -1.04
N ILE A 195 -3.93 -10.58 -1.62
CA ILE A 195 -3.89 -10.77 -3.07
C ILE A 195 -5.22 -11.38 -3.51
N VAL A 196 -5.81 -10.77 -4.51
CA VAL A 196 -7.09 -11.21 -5.09
C VAL A 196 -6.82 -11.95 -6.38
N ARG A 197 -6.02 -11.32 -7.25
CA ARG A 197 -5.73 -11.83 -8.57
C ARG A 197 -4.49 -11.14 -9.13
N VAL A 198 -3.64 -11.92 -9.79
CA VAL A 198 -2.58 -11.41 -10.65
C VAL A 198 -3.08 -11.48 -12.09
N ASN A 199 -3.00 -10.38 -12.84
CA ASN A 199 -3.49 -10.32 -14.22
C ASN A 199 -2.55 -9.48 -15.09
N GLY A 200 -1.60 -10.15 -15.76
CA GLY A 200 -0.65 -9.51 -16.66
C GLY A 200 0.18 -8.44 -15.95
N LYS A 201 -0.07 -7.16 -16.27
CA LYS A 201 0.58 -6.00 -15.65
C LYS A 201 -0.16 -5.41 -14.45
N SER A 202 -1.16 -6.11 -13.93
CA SER A 202 -1.98 -5.64 -12.82
C SER A 202 -2.03 -6.64 -11.67
N LEU A 203 -2.10 -6.12 -10.45
CA LEU A 203 -2.29 -6.88 -9.22
C LEU A 203 -3.53 -6.34 -8.49
N ASP A 204 -4.60 -7.12 -8.49
CA ASP A 204 -5.81 -6.83 -7.72
C ASP A 204 -5.60 -7.24 -6.26
N VAL A 205 -5.96 -6.35 -5.33
CA VAL A 205 -5.79 -6.54 -3.88
C VAL A 205 -7.05 -6.16 -3.10
N ALA A 206 -7.11 -6.58 -1.85
CA ALA A 206 -8.16 -6.23 -0.90
C ALA A 206 -7.60 -5.88 0.49
N GLY A 207 -8.36 -5.12 1.28
CA GLY A 207 -7.92 -4.61 2.58
C GLY A 207 -6.97 -3.42 2.48
N ALA A 208 -6.98 -2.68 1.37
CA ALA A 208 -6.10 -1.56 1.14
C ALA A 208 -6.55 -0.27 1.87
N ASP A 209 -5.59 0.63 2.11
CA ASP A 209 -5.77 1.93 2.76
C ASP A 209 -5.07 3.06 1.98
N LEU A 210 -4.97 2.90 0.66
CA LEU A 210 -4.34 3.84 -0.26
C LEU A 210 -5.42 4.67 -0.98
N VAL A 211 -5.12 5.94 -1.27
CA VAL A 211 -5.98 6.78 -2.12
C VAL A 211 -5.66 6.52 -3.59
N HIS A 212 -6.63 6.77 -4.48
CA HIS A 212 -6.45 6.63 -5.92
C HIS A 212 -5.27 7.47 -6.42
N GLY A 213 -4.50 6.93 -7.37
CA GLY A 213 -3.32 7.60 -7.93
C GLY A 213 -2.04 7.42 -7.11
N THR A 214 -2.08 6.65 -6.00
CA THR A 214 -0.92 6.45 -5.14
C THR A 214 0.25 5.78 -5.88
N PRO A 215 1.44 6.39 -5.94
CA PRO A 215 2.62 5.76 -6.53
C PRO A 215 3.09 4.58 -5.66
N VAL A 216 3.19 3.40 -6.29
CA VAL A 216 3.69 2.18 -5.65
C VAL A 216 5.17 2.05 -5.95
N LEU A 217 5.98 1.87 -4.91
CA LEU A 217 7.43 1.71 -4.98
C LEU A 217 7.84 0.24 -5.07
N ASP A 218 7.13 -0.64 -4.36
CA ASP A 218 7.51 -2.05 -4.25
C ASP A 218 6.32 -2.94 -3.87
N VAL A 219 6.40 -4.22 -4.23
CA VAL A 219 5.49 -5.29 -3.81
C VAL A 219 6.34 -6.45 -3.29
N LYS A 220 6.07 -6.92 -2.08
CA LYS A 220 6.78 -8.06 -1.48
C LYS A 220 5.81 -9.11 -0.99
N PRO A 221 6.02 -10.41 -1.25
CA PRO A 221 5.17 -11.44 -0.66
C PRO A 221 5.24 -11.37 0.86
N TYR A 222 4.11 -11.58 1.53
CA TYR A 222 4.09 -11.75 2.98
C TYR A 222 4.58 -13.15 3.31
N VAL A 223 5.59 -13.24 4.18
CA VAL A 223 6.25 -14.50 4.52
C VAL A 223 6.04 -14.78 6.01
N PRO A 224 5.09 -15.64 6.42
CA PRO A 224 4.68 -15.78 7.81
C PRO A 224 5.83 -16.07 8.79
N TYR A 225 6.78 -16.95 8.42
CA TYR A 225 7.89 -17.30 9.31
C TYR A 225 8.86 -16.14 9.57
N SER A 226 8.90 -15.14 8.69
CA SER A 226 9.81 -13.99 8.75
C SER A 226 9.10 -12.73 9.25
N ASP A 227 7.87 -12.51 8.80
CA ASP A 227 7.14 -11.26 9.01
C ASP A 227 6.20 -11.31 10.22
N CYS A 228 5.87 -12.51 10.72
CA CYS A 228 5.02 -12.67 11.89
C CYS A 228 5.84 -12.79 13.17
N VAL A 229 5.70 -11.81 14.06
CA VAL A 229 6.31 -11.81 15.40
C VAL A 229 5.18 -11.95 16.42
N VAL A 230 4.97 -13.17 16.91
CA VAL A 230 3.82 -13.54 17.76
C VAL A 230 3.81 -12.80 19.09
N ASP A 231 4.96 -12.44 19.63
CA ASP A 231 5.13 -11.77 20.93
C ASP A 231 5.37 -10.24 20.82
N ALA A 232 5.14 -9.66 19.64
CA ALA A 232 5.25 -8.22 19.43
C ALA A 232 4.27 -7.44 20.33
N ARG A 233 4.72 -6.31 20.88
CA ARG A 233 3.92 -5.44 21.75
C ARG A 233 3.86 -4.01 21.23
N ALA A 234 2.75 -3.34 21.50
CA ALA A 234 2.59 -1.90 21.31
C ALA A 234 2.17 -1.25 22.64
N PRO A 235 2.46 0.04 22.84
CA PRO A 235 1.94 0.78 23.99
C PRO A 235 0.41 0.81 24.01
N GLU A 236 -0.19 0.84 25.21
CA GLU A 236 -1.65 0.83 25.41
C GLU A 236 -2.40 1.87 24.57
N TRP A 237 -1.84 3.07 24.41
CA TRP A 237 -2.46 4.15 23.65
C TRP A 237 -2.57 3.90 22.14
N VAL A 238 -1.80 2.94 21.61
CA VAL A 238 -1.98 2.49 20.23
C VAL A 238 -3.31 1.76 20.10
N GLY A 239 -3.74 1.05 21.15
CA GLY A 239 -4.97 0.25 21.18
C GLY A 239 -4.93 -0.97 20.26
N ASN A 240 -5.79 -1.95 20.54
CA ASN A 240 -6.05 -3.06 19.63
C ASN A 240 -7.43 -2.85 18.98
N ASP A 241 -7.47 -2.28 17.77
CA ASP A 241 -8.74 -2.08 17.04
C ASP A 241 -9.50 -3.39 16.77
N LEU A 242 -8.83 -4.54 16.90
CA LEU A 242 -9.36 -5.88 16.66
C LEU A 242 -9.81 -6.62 17.93
N ALA A 243 -9.37 -6.23 19.13
CA ALA A 243 -9.64 -6.99 20.35
C ALA A 243 -10.88 -6.49 21.11
N ASP A 244 -11.11 -5.17 21.12
CA ASP A 244 -12.08 -4.60 22.06
C ASP A 244 -13.36 -4.07 21.40
N GLY A 245 -13.46 -4.07 20.06
CA GLY A 245 -14.60 -3.48 19.33
C GLY A 245 -14.75 -1.96 19.52
N ASP A 246 -14.13 -1.38 20.53
CA ASP A 246 -14.21 0.01 20.97
C ASP A 246 -12.98 0.82 20.55
N GLY A 247 -12.44 0.53 19.36
CA GLY A 247 -11.61 1.53 18.69
C GLY A 247 -12.42 2.83 18.61
N PRO A 248 -11.84 4.02 18.88
CA PRO A 248 -12.59 5.29 19.00
C PRO A 248 -13.30 5.75 17.71
N LEU A 249 -13.30 4.92 16.68
CA LEU A 249 -13.88 5.14 15.36
C LEU A 249 -14.70 3.92 14.88
N THR A 250 -15.05 2.96 15.73
CA THR A 250 -16.01 1.92 15.36
C THR A 250 -17.41 2.49 15.39
N VAL A 251 -18.19 2.19 14.36
CA VAL A 251 -19.64 2.43 14.29
C VAL A 251 -20.32 1.12 14.67
N ASP A 252 -21.26 1.18 15.61
CA ASP A 252 -21.93 0.00 16.15
C ASP A 252 -22.91 -0.60 15.14
N GLU A 253 -23.50 0.25 14.29
CA GLU A 253 -24.54 -0.16 13.36
C GLU A 253 -24.53 0.68 12.08
N VAL A 254 -24.55 0.01 10.93
CA VAL A 254 -24.79 0.62 9.62
C VAL A 254 -26.07 0.04 9.05
N LYS A 255 -27.11 0.87 8.93
CA LYS A 255 -28.38 0.49 8.28
C LYS A 255 -28.44 1.02 6.86
N LEU A 256 -28.98 0.22 5.96
CA LEU A 256 -29.41 0.69 4.65
C LEU A 256 -30.93 0.85 4.68
N THR A 257 -31.45 2.00 4.24
CA THR A 257 -32.87 2.10 3.92
C THR A 257 -33.14 1.40 2.59
N ASP A 258 -34.38 0.97 2.34
CA ASP A 258 -34.75 0.36 1.05
C ASP A 258 -34.38 1.29 -0.13
N ALA A 259 -34.63 2.59 0.02
CA ALA A 259 -34.26 3.60 -0.97
C ALA A 259 -32.74 3.75 -1.10
N GLY A 260 -31.99 3.71 0.00
CA GLY A 260 -30.54 3.80 0.02
C GLY A 260 -29.88 2.60 -0.64
N GLU A 261 -30.32 1.39 -0.33
CA GLU A 261 -29.80 0.16 -0.96
C GLU A 261 -30.11 0.13 -2.46
N ALA A 262 -31.35 0.42 -2.85
CA ALA A 262 -31.74 0.49 -4.27
C ALA A 262 -30.91 1.54 -5.03
N ALA A 263 -30.64 2.70 -4.41
CA ALA A 263 -29.80 3.74 -5.01
C ALA A 263 -28.35 3.28 -5.19
N LEU A 264 -27.75 2.61 -4.19
CA LEU A 264 -26.39 2.07 -4.30
C LEU A 264 -26.27 1.04 -5.42
N ARG A 265 -27.21 0.10 -5.50
CA ARG A 265 -27.24 -0.94 -6.54
C ARG A 265 -27.35 -0.32 -7.94
N ALA A 266 -28.25 0.65 -8.10
CA ALA A 266 -28.42 1.35 -9.37
C ALA A 266 -27.20 2.20 -9.75
N ALA A 267 -26.55 2.85 -8.77
CA ALA A 267 -25.32 3.61 -8.95
C ALA A 267 -24.16 2.74 -9.42
N TRP A 268 -23.96 1.60 -8.75
CA TRP A 268 -22.96 0.61 -9.13
C TRP A 268 -23.22 0.05 -10.52
N GLU A 269 -24.45 -0.32 -10.87
CA GLU A 269 -24.74 -0.91 -12.19
C GLU A 269 -24.37 0.04 -13.34
N ARG A 270 -24.61 1.35 -13.17
CA ARG A 270 -24.18 2.37 -14.15
C ARG A 270 -22.65 2.46 -14.30
N ARG A 271 -21.90 2.09 -13.26
CA ARG A 271 -20.43 2.14 -13.18
C ARG A 271 -19.76 0.78 -13.29
N ARG A 272 -20.51 -0.30 -13.50
CA ARG A 272 -20.04 -1.68 -13.43
C ARG A 272 -18.75 -1.96 -14.21
N LYS A 273 -18.56 -1.29 -15.36
CA LYS A 273 -17.36 -1.46 -16.20
C LYS A 273 -16.08 -0.91 -15.58
N ASP A 274 -16.20 0.13 -14.76
CA ASP A 274 -15.09 0.84 -14.13
C ASP A 274 -14.95 0.48 -12.65
N SER A 275 -15.85 -0.36 -12.11
CA SER A 275 -15.88 -0.76 -10.71
C SER A 275 -14.76 -1.76 -10.39
N LEU A 276 -14.24 -1.67 -9.16
CA LEU A 276 -13.34 -2.67 -8.61
C LEU A 276 -14.07 -3.90 -8.03
N TYR A 277 -15.41 -3.91 -8.05
CA TYR A 277 -16.26 -4.95 -7.47
C TYR A 277 -16.97 -5.74 -8.58
N GLU A 278 -17.16 -7.04 -8.36
CA GLU A 278 -17.72 -7.95 -9.37
C GLU A 278 -19.25 -7.93 -9.41
N SER A 279 -19.88 -7.50 -8.31
CA SER A 279 -21.33 -7.44 -8.16
C SER A 279 -21.79 -6.27 -7.29
N ALA A 280 -23.05 -5.86 -7.47
CA ALA A 280 -23.69 -4.87 -6.62
C ALA A 280 -23.72 -5.31 -5.14
N ASP A 281 -23.90 -6.61 -4.88
CA ASP A 281 -23.90 -7.16 -3.51
C ASP A 281 -22.54 -6.97 -2.83
N GLU A 282 -21.46 -7.24 -3.56
CA GLU A 282 -20.10 -7.03 -3.05
C GLU A 282 -19.83 -5.54 -2.79
N PHE A 283 -20.26 -4.67 -3.69
CA PHE A 283 -20.13 -3.22 -3.52
C PHE A 283 -20.93 -2.71 -2.31
N VAL A 284 -22.18 -3.14 -2.15
CA VAL A 284 -23.00 -2.77 -0.97
C VAL A 284 -22.34 -3.26 0.32
N ALA A 285 -21.84 -4.50 0.34
CA ALA A 285 -21.10 -5.02 1.50
C ALA A 285 -19.84 -4.21 1.82
N PHE A 286 -19.10 -3.76 0.79
CA PHE A 286 -17.97 -2.85 0.96
C PHE A 286 -18.39 -1.52 1.58
N VAL A 287 -19.45 -0.88 1.05
CA VAL A 287 -19.98 0.39 1.59
C VAL A 287 -20.35 0.23 3.06
N THR A 288 -21.02 -0.86 3.43
CA THR A 288 -21.35 -1.19 4.82
C THR A 288 -20.09 -1.31 5.68
N GLN A 289 -19.06 -2.02 5.23
CA GLN A 289 -17.80 -2.13 5.98
C GLN A 289 -17.05 -0.80 6.12
N ALA A 290 -17.03 0.01 5.05
CA ALA A 290 -16.37 1.32 5.05
C ALA A 290 -17.05 2.28 6.04
N LEU A 291 -18.38 2.34 6.02
CA LEU A 291 -19.19 3.15 6.94
C LEU A 291 -19.30 2.55 8.34
N GLY A 292 -18.91 1.28 8.53
CA GLY A 292 -18.70 0.67 9.85
C GLY A 292 -17.53 1.29 10.62
N ARG A 293 -16.79 2.21 9.97
CA ARG A 293 -15.79 3.07 10.59
C ARG A 293 -16.28 4.52 10.54
N ASP A 294 -16.10 5.26 11.63
CA ASP A 294 -16.40 6.69 11.65
C ASP A 294 -15.38 7.45 10.79
N ILE A 295 -15.78 7.70 9.54
CA ILE A 295 -14.98 8.36 8.53
C ILE A 295 -14.96 9.89 8.67
N ARG A 296 -15.72 10.47 9.61
CA ARG A 296 -15.74 11.92 9.83
C ARG A 296 -14.38 12.40 10.32
N SER A 297 -13.99 13.61 9.92
CA SER A 297 -12.79 14.26 10.45
C SER A 297 -12.92 14.53 11.95
N TYR A 298 -11.78 14.73 12.63
CA TYR A 298 -11.79 15.07 14.06
C TYR A 298 -12.64 16.31 14.37
N HIS A 299 -12.57 17.33 13.51
CA HIS A 299 -13.36 18.56 13.68
C HIS A 299 -14.86 18.33 13.48
N GLN A 300 -15.24 17.49 12.50
CA GLN A 300 -16.64 17.12 12.26
C GLN A 300 -17.24 16.31 13.42
N ARG A 301 -16.43 15.58 14.19
CA ARG A 301 -16.89 14.86 15.39
C ARG A 301 -17.05 15.74 16.63
N LEU A 302 -16.35 16.87 16.69
CA LEU A 302 -16.43 17.81 17.81
C LEU A 302 -17.57 18.83 17.67
N GLY A 303 -18.06 19.06 16.45
CA GLY A 303 -19.12 20.02 16.22
C GLY A 303 -20.50 19.48 16.56
N ASP A 304 -21.39 20.36 17.02
CA ASP A 304 -22.82 20.08 17.07
C ASP A 304 -23.36 20.01 15.64
N VAL A 305 -23.52 18.80 15.12
CA VAL A 305 -24.09 18.56 13.81
C VAL A 305 -25.57 18.24 13.97
N ALA A 306 -26.42 18.88 13.16
CA ALA A 306 -27.85 18.60 13.17
C ALA A 306 -28.10 17.10 12.88
N PRO A 307 -29.02 16.43 13.60
CA PRO A 307 -29.25 14.98 13.50
C PRO A 307 -29.53 14.48 12.08
N ASP A 308 -30.12 15.32 11.23
CA ASP A 308 -30.52 14.99 9.85
C ASP A 308 -29.53 15.49 8.78
N THR A 309 -28.28 15.71 9.15
CA THR A 309 -27.27 16.14 8.17
C THR A 309 -26.91 15.00 7.23
N ASP A 310 -27.13 15.23 5.93
CA ASP A 310 -26.71 14.33 4.86
C ASP A 310 -25.22 14.50 4.57
N TRP A 311 -24.43 13.50 4.99
CA TRP A 311 -23.02 13.37 4.69
C TRP A 311 -22.81 12.66 3.36
N ARG A 312 -21.68 12.95 2.71
CA ARG A 312 -21.28 12.37 1.43
C ARG A 312 -19.88 11.79 1.51
N VAL A 313 -19.68 10.61 0.95
CA VAL A 313 -18.36 9.98 0.76
C VAL A 313 -18.29 9.33 -0.61
N SER A 314 -17.18 9.52 -1.35
CA SER A 314 -16.95 8.82 -2.61
C SER A 314 -16.34 7.45 -2.32
N LEU A 315 -16.99 6.39 -2.76
CA LEU A 315 -16.57 4.99 -2.64
C LEU A 315 -16.71 4.33 -4.01
N ASP A 316 -15.61 3.89 -4.59
CA ASP A 316 -15.52 3.33 -5.96
C ASP A 316 -16.11 4.26 -7.03
N GLY A 317 -15.95 5.58 -6.82
CA GLY A 317 -16.53 6.61 -7.68
C GLY A 317 -18.05 6.73 -7.63
N VAL A 318 -18.70 6.14 -6.62
CA VAL A 318 -20.10 6.38 -6.24
C VAL A 318 -20.14 7.26 -5.00
N ILE A 319 -20.91 8.33 -5.03
CA ILE A 319 -21.11 9.21 -3.88
C ILE A 319 -22.21 8.61 -3.00
N VAL A 320 -21.82 8.04 -1.87
CA VAL A 320 -22.75 7.49 -0.88
C VAL A 320 -23.26 8.60 0.02
N VAL A 321 -24.59 8.72 0.14
CA VAL A 321 -25.26 9.69 1.00
C VAL A 321 -25.73 8.97 2.27
N TYR A 322 -25.27 9.45 3.43
CA TYR A 322 -25.57 8.83 4.72
C TYR A 322 -25.81 9.87 5.82
N ARG A 323 -26.58 9.47 6.84
CA ARG A 323 -26.75 10.23 8.08
C ARG A 323 -26.04 9.49 9.20
N GLN A 324 -25.46 10.24 10.13
CA GLN A 324 -24.79 9.65 11.29
C GLN A 324 -25.23 10.33 12.57
N SER A 325 -25.74 9.53 13.51
CA SER A 325 -26.07 9.96 14.86
C SER A 325 -25.31 9.06 15.84
N ALA A 326 -24.42 9.67 16.63
CA ALA A 326 -23.47 8.95 17.49
C ALA A 326 -22.71 7.84 16.72
N LYS A 327 -22.78 6.59 17.21
CA LYS A 327 -22.17 5.40 16.60
C LYS A 327 -23.14 4.65 15.65
N ARG A 328 -24.16 5.30 15.11
CA ARG A 328 -25.10 4.70 14.12
C ARG A 328 -25.06 5.46 12.81
N VAL A 329 -24.94 4.73 11.72
CA VAL A 329 -24.97 5.26 10.35
C VAL A 329 -26.19 4.72 9.62
N VAL A 330 -26.88 5.58 8.88
CA VAL A 330 -28.00 5.21 8.02
C VAL A 330 -27.68 5.68 6.60
N VAL A 331 -27.53 4.75 5.67
CA VAL A 331 -27.39 5.05 4.24
C VAL A 331 -28.77 5.39 3.68
N VAL A 332 -28.90 6.59 3.11
CA VAL A 332 -30.17 7.13 2.63
C VAL A 332 -30.23 7.29 1.11
N GLY A 333 -29.10 7.22 0.41
CA GLY A 333 -29.05 7.34 -1.04
C GLY A 333 -27.65 7.21 -1.63
N ALA A 334 -27.57 7.34 -2.96
CA ALA A 334 -26.32 7.35 -3.71
C ALA A 334 -26.44 8.22 -4.97
N GLU A 335 -25.34 8.88 -5.35
CA GLU A 335 -25.20 9.74 -6.52
C GLU A 335 -23.97 9.24 -7.36
N ASN A 336 -23.93 9.52 -8.67
CA ASN A 336 -22.79 9.22 -9.55
C ASN A 336 -22.02 10.48 -9.92
#